data_AF-A0A2U3THJ0-F1
#
_entry.id   AF-A0A2U3THJ0-F1
#
_cell.length_a   1.000
_cell.length_b   1.000
_cell.length_c   1.000
_cell.angle_alpha   90.00
_cell.angle_beta   90.00
_cell.angle_gamma   90.00
#
_symmetry.space_group_name_H-M   'P 1'
#
loop_
_entity.id
_entity.type
_entity.pdbx_description
1 polymer ?
#
loop_
_entity_poly.entity_id
_entity_poly.type
_entity_poly.pdbx_seq_one_letter_code
_entity_poly.pdbx_strand_id
1 'polypeptide(L)'
;MFDLKPTPLSLALRVGALLLPLAVAGWFGFDAGRRHAASDWQTRLASLDASHARALQTMADARAAELGAALIEQQRLDALAQQTGRELIATRARLADSRRELTRRIDDATRHDGDRFTGLGPDSLRVYRATLGYPERDPAVPAADAGHAAQAGAATGADTGLPAADLLEHAADYGQWCRQLDAQLSAFLRLHGEPGAETPE
;
A
#
# COMPACT_ATOMS: atom_id res chain seq x y z
N MET A 1 -7.69 116.25 -32.96
CA MET A 1 -8.23 114.87 -33.04
C MET A 1 -7.32 114.03 -32.14
N PHE A 2 -7.70 113.89 -30.87
CA PHE A 2 -6.81 113.45 -29.79
C PHE A 2 -6.50 111.95 -29.88
N ASP A 3 -5.22 111.66 -30.05
CA ASP A 3 -4.60 110.34 -30.01
C ASP A 3 -4.53 109.87 -28.54
N LEU A 4 -5.36 108.90 -28.14
CA LEU A 4 -5.31 108.27 -26.82
C LEU A 4 -4.53 106.96 -26.90
N LYS A 5 -3.22 107.04 -26.63
CA LYS A 5 -2.40 105.86 -26.35
C LYS A 5 -2.94 105.15 -25.09
N PRO A 6 -3.27 103.84 -25.15
CA PRO A 6 -3.72 103.11 -23.97
C PRO A 6 -2.59 103.06 -22.94
N THR A 7 -2.85 103.53 -21.73
CA THR A 7 -1.92 103.46 -20.60
C THR A 7 -1.62 102.00 -20.24
N PRO A 8 -0.37 101.63 -19.91
CA PRO A 8 0.02 100.23 -19.66
C PRO A 8 -0.76 99.59 -18.49
N LEU A 9 -1.28 100.40 -17.57
CA LEU A 9 -2.09 99.96 -16.43
C LEU A 9 -3.45 99.37 -16.85
N SER A 10 -4.12 99.92 -17.86
CA SER A 10 -5.43 99.44 -18.31
C SER A 10 -5.32 98.15 -19.14
N LEU A 11 -4.19 97.96 -19.83
CA LEU A 11 -3.84 96.70 -20.49
C LEU A 11 -3.55 95.59 -19.47
N ALA A 12 -2.77 95.89 -18.43
CA ALA A 12 -2.47 94.93 -17.36
C ALA A 12 -3.73 94.43 -16.64
N LEU A 13 -4.70 95.32 -16.38
CA LEU A 13 -5.95 94.99 -15.70
C LEU A 13 -6.86 94.10 -16.56
N ARG A 14 -6.90 94.34 -17.88
CA ARG A 14 -7.63 93.50 -18.84
C ARG A 14 -7.01 92.12 -19.03
N VAL A 15 -5.67 92.04 -19.07
CA VAL A 15 -4.94 90.77 -19.14
C VAL A 15 -5.12 89.97 -17.86
N GLY A 16 -5.04 90.61 -16.69
CA GLY A 16 -5.32 89.98 -15.40
C GLY A 16 -6.75 89.43 -15.31
N ALA A 17 -7.74 90.21 -15.75
CA ALA A 17 -9.15 89.78 -15.79
C ALA A 17 -9.41 88.59 -16.73
N LEU A 18 -8.57 88.39 -17.76
CA LEU A 18 -8.69 87.27 -18.69
C LEU A 18 -7.91 86.03 -18.24
N LEU A 19 -6.78 86.21 -17.56
CA LEU A 19 -5.94 85.12 -17.06
C LEU A 19 -6.47 84.47 -15.78
N LEU A 20 -7.10 85.25 -14.90
CA LEU A 20 -7.63 84.77 -13.62
C LEU A 20 -8.72 83.67 -13.78
N PRO A 21 -9.73 83.81 -14.66
CA PRO A 21 -10.69 82.73 -14.90
C PRO A 21 -10.05 81.49 -15.55
N LEU A 22 -9.02 81.66 -16.39
CA LEU A 22 -8.27 80.54 -16.97
C LEU A 22 -7.46 79.78 -15.90
N ALA A 23 -6.83 80.49 -14.98
CA ALA A 23 -6.10 79.89 -13.86
C ALA A 23 -7.03 79.14 -12.91
N VAL A 24 -8.20 79.71 -12.59
CA VAL A 24 -9.22 79.06 -11.75
C VAL A 24 -9.78 77.81 -12.45
N ALA A 25 -10.10 77.89 -13.75
CA ALA A 25 -10.54 76.73 -14.52
C ALA A 25 -9.47 75.62 -14.58
N GLY A 26 -8.20 75.99 -14.76
CA GLY A 26 -7.07 75.06 -14.70
C GLY A 26 -6.90 74.39 -13.33
N TRP A 27 -7.05 75.15 -12.24
CA TRP A 27 -6.99 74.61 -10.87
C TRP A 27 -8.12 73.61 -10.60
N PHE A 28 -9.37 73.97 -10.92
CA PHE A 28 -10.51 73.07 -10.75
C PHE A 28 -10.40 71.81 -11.59
N GLY A 29 -9.93 71.91 -12.84
CA GLY A 29 -9.69 70.75 -13.70
C GLY A 29 -8.57 69.84 -13.16
N PHE A 30 -7.47 70.42 -12.67
CA PHE A 30 -6.36 69.67 -12.09
C PHE A 30 -6.76 68.94 -10.81
N ASP A 31 -7.49 69.60 -9.92
CA ASP A 31 -7.94 69.01 -8.66
C ASP A 31 -9.02 67.93 -8.87
N ALA A 32 -9.98 68.16 -9.78
CA ALA A 32 -10.95 67.15 -10.18
C ALA A 32 -10.27 65.93 -10.83
N GLY A 33 -9.29 66.17 -11.71
CA GLY A 33 -8.52 65.11 -12.34
C GLY A 33 -7.70 64.29 -11.34
N ARG A 34 -7.08 64.93 -10.34
CA ARG A 34 -6.36 64.23 -9.26
C ARG A 34 -7.28 63.36 -8.42
N ARG A 35 -8.47 63.85 -8.08
CA ARG A 35 -9.46 63.10 -7.29
C ARG A 35 -9.99 61.89 -8.05
N HIS A 36 -10.28 62.04 -9.35
CA HIS A 36 -10.70 60.94 -10.20
C HIS A 36 -9.59 59.90 -10.42
N ALA A 37 -8.36 60.35 -10.65
CA ALA A 37 -7.21 59.45 -10.76
C ALA A 37 -6.96 58.68 -9.46
N ALA A 38 -7.13 59.30 -8.29
CA ALA A 38 -6.94 58.65 -7.00
C ALA A 38 -7.97 57.53 -6.75
N SER A 39 -9.25 57.75 -7.06
CA SER A 39 -10.30 56.72 -6.91
C SER A 39 -10.10 55.54 -7.88
N ASP A 40 -9.72 55.84 -9.12
CA ASP A 40 -9.47 54.81 -10.14
C ASP A 40 -8.24 53.97 -9.78
N TRP A 41 -7.21 54.58 -9.20
CA TRP A 41 -6.04 53.85 -8.72
C TRP A 41 -6.37 52.95 -7.52
N GLN A 42 -7.14 53.44 -6.55
CA GLN A 42 -7.53 52.66 -5.38
C GLN A 42 -8.41 51.46 -5.75
N THR A 43 -9.37 51.65 -6.66
CA THR A 43 -10.22 50.54 -7.12
C THR A 43 -9.42 49.50 -7.90
N ARG A 44 -8.48 49.91 -8.75
CA ARG A 44 -7.56 49.00 -9.44
C ARG A 44 -6.69 48.21 -8.47
N LEU A 45 -6.10 48.88 -7.46
CA LEU A 45 -5.32 48.22 -6.42
C LEU A 45 -6.15 47.20 -5.65
N ALA A 46 -7.32 47.59 -5.15
CA ALA A 46 -8.21 46.67 -4.44
C ALA A 46 -8.65 45.48 -5.31
N SER A 47 -8.90 45.71 -6.61
CA SER A 47 -9.25 44.63 -7.54
C SER A 47 -8.09 43.66 -7.80
N LEU A 48 -6.86 44.17 -7.82
CA LEU A 48 -5.64 43.40 -8.02
C LEU A 48 -5.27 42.61 -6.76
N ASP A 49 -5.39 43.21 -5.58
CA ASP A 49 -5.22 42.51 -4.31
C ASP A 49 -6.26 41.41 -4.15
N ALA A 50 -7.53 41.70 -4.49
CA ALA A 50 -8.59 40.70 -4.44
C ALA A 50 -8.41 39.57 -5.48
N SER A 51 -7.84 39.85 -6.65
CA SER A 51 -7.55 38.81 -7.64
C SER A 51 -6.35 37.97 -7.24
N HIS A 52 -5.31 38.59 -6.67
CA HIS A 52 -4.14 37.91 -6.15
C HIS A 52 -4.48 37.02 -4.94
N ALA A 53 -5.28 37.53 -4.00
CA ALA A 53 -5.79 36.74 -2.88
C ALA A 53 -6.61 35.53 -3.35
N ARG A 54 -7.50 35.72 -4.34
CA ARG A 54 -8.24 34.61 -4.95
C ARG A 54 -7.31 33.60 -5.62
N ALA A 55 -6.30 34.06 -6.37
CA ALA A 55 -5.34 33.17 -7.02
C ALA A 55 -4.58 32.32 -5.98
N LEU A 56 -4.07 32.95 -4.91
CA LEU A 56 -3.40 32.23 -3.82
C LEU A 56 -4.33 31.23 -3.14
N GLN A 57 -5.58 31.61 -2.90
CA GLN A 57 -6.56 30.72 -2.27
C GLN A 57 -6.88 29.52 -3.16
N THR A 58 -7.10 29.73 -4.46
CA THR A 58 -7.31 28.61 -5.40
C THR A 58 -6.11 27.67 -5.48
N MET A 59 -4.87 28.20 -5.42
CA MET A 59 -3.67 27.37 -5.39
C MET A 59 -3.54 26.60 -4.07
N ALA A 60 -3.89 27.22 -2.94
CA ALA A 60 -3.88 26.57 -1.64
C ALA A 60 -4.93 25.45 -1.56
N ASP A 61 -6.14 25.70 -2.05
CA ASP A 61 -7.25 24.73 -2.09
C ASP A 61 -6.90 23.55 -3.00
N ALA A 62 -6.31 23.81 -4.17
CA ALA A 62 -5.85 22.75 -5.07
C ALA A 62 -4.77 21.87 -4.42
N ARG A 63 -3.78 22.48 -3.76
CA ARG A 63 -2.74 21.73 -3.02
C ARG A 63 -3.33 20.95 -1.84
N ALA A 64 -4.28 21.54 -1.11
CA ALA A 64 -4.94 20.86 0.00
C ALA A 64 -5.74 19.65 -0.49
N ALA A 65 -6.42 19.77 -1.63
CA ALA A 65 -7.13 18.66 -2.26
C ALA A 65 -6.18 17.53 -2.71
N GLU A 66 -5.05 17.88 -3.35
CA GLU A 66 -4.02 16.92 -3.75
C GLU A 66 -3.42 16.18 -2.55
N LEU A 67 -3.04 16.91 -1.50
CA LEU A 67 -2.50 16.33 -0.27
C LEU A 67 -3.55 15.46 0.44
N GLY A 68 -4.81 15.89 0.46
CA GLY A 68 -5.91 15.10 1.02
C GLY A 68 -6.10 13.78 0.27
N ALA A 69 -6.08 13.81 -1.06
CA ALA A 69 -6.18 12.60 -1.88
C ALA A 69 -4.98 11.67 -1.66
N ALA A 70 -3.77 12.21 -1.60
CA ALA A 70 -2.55 11.44 -1.33
C ALA A 70 -2.57 10.80 0.06
N LEU A 71 -3.05 11.50 1.09
CA LEU A 71 -3.17 10.99 2.45
C LEU A 71 -4.20 9.85 2.54
N ILE A 72 -5.34 9.96 1.85
CA ILE A 72 -6.34 8.90 1.82
C ILE A 72 -5.76 7.63 1.18
N GLU A 73 -5.03 7.77 0.07
CA GLU A 73 -4.39 6.63 -0.59
C GLU A 73 -3.30 6.01 0.31
N GLN A 74 -2.50 6.84 0.98
CA GLN A 74 -1.51 6.35 1.95
C GLN A 74 -2.18 5.57 3.08
N GLN A 75 -3.25 6.10 3.68
CA GLN A 75 -3.99 5.41 4.74
C GLN A 75 -4.59 4.08 4.25
N ARG A 76 -5.07 4.02 3.01
CA ARG A 76 -5.57 2.79 2.40
C ARG A 76 -4.46 1.74 2.27
N LEU A 77 -3.30 2.14 1.75
CA LEU A 77 -2.14 1.25 1.61
C LEU A 77 -1.63 0.78 2.97
N ASP A 78 -1.57 1.66 3.97
CA ASP A 78 -1.18 1.32 5.33
C ASP A 78 -2.16 0.33 5.97
N ALA A 79 -3.47 0.51 5.77
CA ALA A 79 -4.48 -0.41 6.26
C ALA A 79 -4.33 -1.81 5.62
N LEU A 80 -4.09 -1.87 4.30
CA LEU A 80 -3.82 -3.11 3.59
C LEU A 80 -2.52 -3.78 4.06
N ALA A 81 -1.45 -3.00 4.27
CA ALA A 81 -0.19 -3.49 4.80
C ALA A 81 -0.34 -4.05 6.22
N GLN A 82 -1.12 -3.40 7.08
CA GLN A 82 -1.41 -3.89 8.42
C GLN A 82 -2.26 -5.17 8.42
N GLN A 83 -3.22 -5.29 7.49
CA GLN A 83 -4.05 -6.49 7.37
C GLN A 83 -3.20 -7.69 6.90
N THR A 84 -2.47 -7.51 5.80
CA THR A 84 -1.58 -8.55 5.25
C THR A 84 -0.47 -8.91 6.22
N GLY A 85 0.10 -7.93 6.95
CA GLY A 85 1.08 -8.17 8.00
C GLY A 85 0.54 -9.04 9.15
N ARG A 86 -0.69 -8.78 9.60
CA ARG A 86 -1.35 -9.60 10.63
C ARG A 86 -1.60 -11.03 10.16
N GLU A 87 -2.10 -11.19 8.94
CA GLU A 87 -2.33 -12.51 8.33
C GLU A 87 -1.03 -13.30 8.17
N LEU A 88 0.04 -12.64 7.77
CA LEU A 88 1.37 -13.26 7.64
C LEU A 88 1.90 -13.74 9.00
N ILE A 89 1.78 -12.92 10.05
CA ILE A 89 2.19 -13.31 11.42
C ILE A 89 1.37 -14.50 11.91
N ALA A 90 0.05 -14.47 11.74
CA ALA A 90 -0.84 -15.56 12.14
C ALA A 90 -0.52 -16.86 11.39
N THR A 91 -0.26 -16.76 10.08
CA THR A 91 0.13 -17.90 9.24
C THR A 91 1.47 -18.49 9.67
N ARG A 92 2.47 -17.63 9.95
CA ARG A 92 3.78 -18.08 10.47
C ARG A 92 3.66 -18.78 11.82
N ALA A 93 2.83 -18.27 12.73
CA ALA A 93 2.57 -18.91 14.01
C ALA A 93 1.95 -20.30 13.82
N ARG A 94 0.91 -20.41 12.98
CA ARG A 94 0.27 -21.69 12.67
C ARG A 94 1.25 -22.69 12.06
N LEU A 95 2.11 -22.25 11.12
CA LEU A 95 3.15 -23.11 10.53
C LEU A 95 4.16 -23.60 11.57
N ALA A 96 4.60 -22.73 12.48
CA ALA A 96 5.52 -23.09 13.56
C ALA A 96 4.88 -24.14 14.49
N ASP A 97 3.60 -23.98 14.83
CA ASP A 97 2.88 -24.93 15.68
C ASP A 97 2.67 -26.27 14.97
N SER A 98 2.27 -26.28 13.69
CA SER A 98 2.17 -27.51 12.89
C SER A 98 3.51 -28.23 12.77
N ARG A 99 4.62 -27.51 12.62
CA ARG A 99 5.96 -28.11 12.58
C ARG A 99 6.33 -28.76 13.90
N ARG A 100 6.11 -28.07 15.03
CA ARG A 100 6.36 -28.61 16.37
C ARG A 100 5.54 -29.87 16.62
N GLU A 101 4.27 -29.85 16.24
CA GLU A 101 3.39 -31.00 16.39
C GLU A 101 3.86 -32.20 15.55
N LEU A 102 4.25 -31.97 14.30
CA LEU A 102 4.80 -33.03 13.47
C LEU A 102 6.09 -33.62 14.04
N THR A 103 7.01 -32.79 14.54
CA THR A 103 8.23 -33.26 15.20
C THR A 103 7.92 -34.13 16.42
N ARG A 104 6.95 -33.74 17.25
CA ARG A 104 6.52 -34.57 18.40
C ARG A 104 5.94 -35.90 17.95
N ARG A 105 5.11 -35.90 16.91
CA ARG A 105 4.52 -37.13 16.37
C ARG A 105 5.57 -38.09 15.81
N ILE A 106 6.61 -37.56 15.15
CA ILE A 106 7.74 -38.36 14.66
C ILE A 106 8.46 -38.99 15.84
N ASP A 107 8.80 -38.20 16.86
CA ASP A 107 9.52 -38.64 18.06
C ASP A 107 8.71 -39.66 18.90
N ASP A 108 7.40 -39.47 19.02
CA ASP A 108 6.51 -40.44 19.69
C ASP A 108 6.39 -41.74 18.91
N ALA A 109 6.27 -41.68 17.58
CA ALA A 109 6.18 -42.87 16.73
C ALA A 109 7.47 -43.69 16.76
N THR A 110 8.63 -43.04 16.68
CA THR A 110 9.93 -43.74 16.74
C THR A 110 10.17 -44.34 18.12
N ARG A 111 9.81 -43.64 19.21
CA ARG A 111 9.88 -44.19 20.58
C ARG A 111 8.97 -45.38 20.79
N HIS A 112 7.73 -45.33 20.28
CA HIS A 112 6.76 -46.40 20.49
C HIS A 112 7.11 -47.66 19.68
N ASP A 113 7.66 -47.49 18.48
CA ASP A 113 8.17 -48.60 17.68
C ASP A 113 9.42 -49.24 18.31
N GLY A 114 10.32 -48.41 18.87
CA GLY A 114 11.54 -48.85 19.56
C GLY A 114 12.54 -49.59 18.66
N ASP A 115 13.59 -50.14 19.26
CA ASP A 115 14.73 -50.73 18.53
C ASP A 115 14.44 -52.11 17.92
N ARG A 116 13.20 -52.61 18.04
CA ARG A 116 12.82 -53.94 17.54
C ARG A 116 12.72 -54.01 16.01
N PHE A 117 12.76 -52.87 15.33
CA PHE A 117 12.64 -52.76 13.88
C PHE A 117 13.93 -52.22 13.27
N THR A 118 14.41 -52.88 12.22
CA THR A 118 15.57 -52.43 11.42
C THR A 118 15.13 -51.45 10.33
N GLY A 119 14.20 -50.53 10.65
CA GLY A 119 13.53 -49.64 9.69
C GLY A 119 12.28 -48.98 10.30
N LEU A 120 11.31 -48.58 9.45
CA LEU A 120 10.04 -48.00 9.92
C LEU A 120 9.16 -49.07 10.59
N GLY A 121 8.87 -48.90 11.88
CA GLY A 121 7.88 -49.69 12.58
C GLY A 121 6.43 -49.29 12.23
N PRO A 122 5.42 -50.00 12.77
CA PRO A 122 3.99 -49.76 12.53
C PRO A 122 3.55 -48.30 12.65
N ASP A 123 3.98 -47.62 13.71
CA ASP A 123 3.55 -46.25 13.99
C ASP A 123 4.33 -45.24 13.15
N SER A 124 5.63 -45.48 12.96
CA SER A 124 6.46 -44.71 12.05
C SER A 124 5.93 -44.81 10.61
N LEU A 125 5.54 -46.00 10.14
CA LEU A 125 4.91 -46.19 8.82
C LEU A 125 3.61 -45.41 8.68
N ARG A 126 2.80 -45.31 9.74
CA ARG A 126 1.57 -44.51 9.74
C ARG A 126 1.88 -43.03 9.57
N VAL A 127 2.86 -42.50 10.32
CA VAL A 127 3.31 -41.11 10.19
C VAL A 127 3.89 -40.84 8.79
N TYR A 128 4.72 -41.74 8.26
CA TYR A 128 5.29 -41.65 6.91
C TYR A 128 4.20 -41.51 5.83
N ARG A 129 3.18 -42.38 5.88
CA ARG A 129 2.04 -42.33 4.96
C ARG A 129 1.29 -41.00 5.07
N ALA A 130 1.02 -40.56 6.31
CA ALA A 130 0.34 -39.30 6.58
C ALA A 130 1.09 -38.10 6.00
N THR A 131 2.42 -38.06 6.16
CA THR A 131 3.27 -36.97 5.67
C THR A 131 3.27 -36.86 4.14
N LEU A 132 3.11 -37.99 3.45
CA LEU A 132 2.98 -38.07 2.00
C LEU A 132 1.55 -37.80 1.49
N GLY A 133 0.59 -37.55 2.39
CA GLY A 133 -0.81 -37.27 2.04
C GLY A 133 -1.69 -38.51 1.86
N TYR A 134 -1.20 -39.70 2.23
CA TYR A 134 -2.02 -40.91 2.27
C TYR A 134 -2.79 -41.00 3.60
N PRO A 135 -3.97 -41.64 3.61
CA PRO A 135 -4.70 -41.88 4.85
C PRO A 135 -3.86 -42.72 5.82
N GLU A 136 -3.88 -42.32 7.10
CA GLU A 136 -3.19 -43.01 8.20
C GLU A 136 -3.69 -44.44 8.43
N ARG A 137 -4.96 -44.68 8.09
CA ARG A 137 -5.58 -46.00 8.13
C ARG A 137 -6.15 -46.29 6.76
N ASP A 138 -5.53 -47.28 6.12
CA ASP A 138 -6.04 -47.86 4.91
C ASP A 138 -6.61 -49.23 5.29
N PRO A 139 -7.93 -49.45 5.22
CA PRO A 139 -8.52 -50.73 5.57
C PRO A 139 -8.04 -51.88 4.66
N ALA A 140 -7.39 -51.59 3.54
CA ALA A 140 -6.75 -52.58 2.68
C ALA A 140 -5.36 -53.02 3.17
N VAL A 141 -4.77 -52.33 4.16
CA VAL A 141 -3.45 -52.67 4.72
C VAL A 141 -3.65 -53.22 6.15
N PRO A 142 -3.28 -54.50 6.41
CA PRO A 142 -3.40 -55.09 7.73
C PRO A 142 -2.67 -54.27 8.80
N ALA A 143 -3.21 -54.24 10.02
CA ALA A 143 -2.48 -53.71 11.17
C ALA A 143 -1.14 -54.44 11.25
N ALA A 144 -0.03 -53.70 11.34
CA ALA A 144 1.29 -54.31 11.38
C ALA A 144 1.42 -55.13 12.67
N ASP A 145 1.29 -56.44 12.52
CA ASP A 145 1.41 -57.40 13.60
C ASP A 145 2.89 -57.54 13.93
N ALA A 146 3.25 -57.32 15.21
CA ALA A 146 4.66 -57.34 15.64
C ALA A 146 5.34 -58.69 15.36
N GLY A 147 4.56 -59.76 15.16
CA GLY A 147 5.05 -61.09 14.80
C GLY A 147 5.37 -61.31 13.32
N HIS A 148 5.04 -60.36 12.42
CA HIS A 148 5.24 -60.49 10.97
C HIS A 148 6.20 -59.44 10.39
N ALA A 149 6.84 -58.61 11.23
CA ALA A 149 8.03 -57.90 10.81
C ALA A 149 9.04 -58.96 10.35
N ALA A 150 9.29 -59.01 9.03
CA ALA A 150 10.16 -60.00 8.40
C ALA A 150 11.37 -60.25 9.31
N GLN A 151 11.53 -61.50 9.75
CA GLN A 151 12.60 -62.02 10.61
C GLN A 151 13.80 -61.06 10.66
N ALA A 152 13.79 -60.10 11.59
CA ALA A 152 14.75 -58.99 11.62
C ALA A 152 16.17 -59.44 11.98
N GLY A 153 16.38 -60.75 12.15
CA GLY A 153 17.68 -61.39 12.33
C GLY A 153 18.49 -61.60 11.05
N ALA A 154 17.98 -61.21 9.87
CA ALA A 154 18.72 -61.28 8.60
C ALA A 154 19.31 -59.94 8.13
N ALA A 155 18.96 -58.82 8.78
CA ALA A 155 19.60 -57.53 8.54
C ALA A 155 20.91 -57.47 9.34
N THR A 156 22.03 -57.16 8.68
CA THR A 156 23.33 -56.95 9.32
C THR A 156 23.31 -55.72 10.21
N GLY A 157 22.86 -55.88 11.46
CA GLY A 157 22.87 -54.86 12.51
C GLY A 157 21.87 -53.72 12.28
N ALA A 158 21.22 -53.28 13.36
CA ALA A 158 20.38 -52.08 13.37
C ALA A 158 21.13 -50.80 12.92
N ASP A 159 22.46 -50.85 12.91
CA ASP A 159 23.37 -49.73 12.62
C ASP A 159 23.66 -49.49 11.12
N THR A 160 23.11 -50.30 10.20
CA THR A 160 23.39 -50.17 8.75
C THR A 160 22.25 -49.56 7.92
N GLY A 161 21.06 -49.40 8.52
CA GLY A 161 19.90 -48.75 7.89
C GLY A 161 19.85 -47.24 8.16
N LEU A 162 19.19 -46.48 7.29
CA LEU A 162 18.84 -45.09 7.59
C LEU A 162 17.90 -45.05 8.81
N PRO A 163 18.11 -44.14 9.78
CA PRO A 163 17.25 -44.02 10.96
C PRO A 163 15.79 -43.79 10.57
N ALA A 164 14.86 -44.40 11.31
CA ALA A 164 13.43 -44.17 11.11
C ALA A 164 13.06 -42.68 11.23
N ALA A 165 13.69 -41.96 12.17
CA ALA A 165 13.50 -40.52 12.34
C ALA A 165 13.91 -39.73 11.07
N ASP A 166 15.09 -40.02 10.51
CA ASP A 166 15.60 -39.34 9.32
C ASP A 166 14.71 -39.59 8.10
N LEU A 167 14.18 -40.81 7.93
CA LEU A 167 13.24 -41.15 6.87
C LEU A 167 11.91 -40.38 7.01
N LEU A 168 11.43 -40.22 8.23
CA LEU A 168 10.21 -39.46 8.53
C LEU A 168 10.40 -37.97 8.34
N GLU A 169 11.53 -37.42 8.75
CA GLU A 169 11.87 -36.02 8.55
C GLU A 169 11.99 -35.70 7.06
N HIS A 170 12.66 -36.57 6.29
CA HIS A 170 12.72 -36.43 4.84
C HIS A 170 11.32 -36.46 4.18
N ALA A 171 10.47 -37.41 4.57
CA ALA A 171 9.11 -37.51 4.05
C ALA A 171 8.26 -36.27 4.40
N ALA A 172 8.43 -35.73 5.60
CA ALA A 172 7.79 -34.49 6.04
C ALA A 172 8.22 -33.29 5.19
N ASP A 173 9.53 -33.13 4.97
CA ASP A 173 10.10 -32.05 4.16
C ASP A 173 9.66 -32.15 2.70
N TYR A 174 9.69 -33.35 2.12
CA TYR A 174 9.21 -33.59 0.76
C TYR A 174 7.71 -33.28 0.63
N GLY A 175 6.90 -33.76 1.58
CA GLY A 175 5.47 -33.46 1.62
C GLY A 175 5.18 -31.96 1.75
N GLN A 176 5.99 -31.22 2.51
CA GLN A 176 5.90 -29.76 2.58
C GLN A 176 6.21 -29.12 1.22
N TRP A 177 7.27 -29.54 0.55
CA TRP A 177 7.65 -29.03 -0.77
C TRP A 177 6.53 -29.23 -1.79
N CYS A 178 5.91 -30.41 -1.85
CA CYS A 178 4.77 -30.68 -2.73
C CYS A 178 3.60 -29.73 -2.48
N ARG A 179 3.23 -29.48 -1.21
CA ARG A 179 2.15 -28.54 -0.86
C ARG A 179 2.49 -27.10 -1.22
N GLN A 180 3.76 -26.71 -1.07
CA GLN A 180 4.22 -25.38 -1.48
C GLN A 180 4.13 -25.20 -2.99
N LEU A 181 4.52 -26.22 -3.77
CA LEU A 181 4.42 -26.21 -5.22
C LEU A 181 2.96 -26.06 -5.68
N ASP A 182 2.05 -26.81 -5.07
CA ASP A 182 0.60 -26.73 -5.35
C ASP A 182 0.01 -25.35 -5.02
N ALA A 183 0.41 -24.76 -3.89
CA ALA A 183 0.02 -23.41 -3.52
C ALA A 183 0.55 -22.35 -4.51
N GLN A 184 1.79 -22.51 -4.99
CA GLN A 184 2.37 -21.63 -6.01
C GLN A 184 1.65 -21.76 -7.35
N LEU A 185 1.34 -22.99 -7.78
CA LEU A 185 0.56 -23.24 -9.00
C LEU A 185 -0.84 -22.63 -8.90
N SER A 186 -1.54 -22.84 -7.78
CA SER A 186 -2.86 -22.27 -7.53
C SER A 186 -2.85 -20.74 -7.48
N ALA A 187 -1.78 -20.12 -6.96
CA ALA A 187 -1.60 -18.67 -7.00
C ALA A 187 -1.37 -18.18 -8.44
N PHE A 188 -0.51 -18.87 -9.21
CA PHE A 188 -0.25 -18.55 -10.61
C PHE A 188 -1.53 -18.63 -11.45
N LEU A 189 -2.30 -19.71 -11.30
CA LEU A 189 -3.58 -19.89 -12.00
C LEU A 189 -4.62 -18.82 -11.63
N ARG A 190 -4.65 -18.32 -10.39
CA ARG A 190 -5.54 -17.21 -10.02
C ARG A 190 -5.11 -15.87 -10.61
N LEU A 191 -3.82 -15.65 -10.79
CA LEU A 191 -3.29 -14.41 -11.37
C LEU A 191 -3.43 -14.37 -12.91
N HIS A 192 -3.39 -15.54 -13.56
CA HIS A 192 -3.40 -15.66 -15.02
C HIS A 192 -4.63 -16.37 -15.61
N GLY A 193 -5.51 -16.90 -14.76
CA GLY A 193 -6.78 -17.47 -15.18
C GLY A 193 -7.78 -16.36 -15.49
N GLU A 194 -8.20 -16.27 -16.76
CA GLU A 194 -9.32 -15.46 -17.19
C GLU A 194 -10.60 -15.79 -16.38
N PRO A 195 -11.39 -14.80 -15.94
CA PRO A 195 -12.71 -15.05 -15.37
C PRO A 195 -13.68 -15.44 -16.49
N GLY A 196 -13.72 -16.72 -16.87
CA GLY A 196 -14.55 -17.13 -18.00
C GLY A 196 -14.62 -18.63 -18.23
N ALA A 197 -15.27 -19.36 -17.31
CA ALA A 197 -15.92 -20.63 -17.64
C ALA A 197 -16.94 -20.99 -16.54
N GLU A 198 -17.94 -20.14 -16.32
CA GLU A 198 -19.24 -20.66 -15.89
C GLU A 198 -19.83 -21.39 -17.10
N THR A 199 -19.77 -22.73 -17.07
CA THR A 199 -20.62 -23.57 -17.91
C THR A 199 -22.01 -23.60 -17.27
N PRO A 200 -23.06 -23.03 -17.90
CA PRO A 200 -24.42 -23.25 -17.46
C PRO A 200 -24.84 -24.68 -17.86
N GLU A 201 -25.46 -25.39 -16.93
CA GLU A 201 -26.25 -26.59 -17.20
C GLU A 201 -27.48 -26.28 -18.07
#